data_AF-A0A150T7B1-F1
#
_entry.id   AF-A0A150T7B1-F1
#
_cell.length_a   1.000
_cell.length_b   1.000
_cell.length_c   1.000
_cell.angle_alpha   90.00
_cell.angle_beta   90.00
_cell.angle_gamma   90.00
#
_symmetry.space_group_name_H-M   'P 1'
#
loop_
_entity.id
_entity.type
_entity.pdbx_description
1 polymer ?
#
loop_
_entity_poly.entity_id
_entity_poly.type
_entity_poly.pdbx_seq_one_letter_code
_entity_poly.pdbx_strand_id
1 'polypeptide(L)'
;MLWNSVPVEALYDRSPAHEATLRNLLQRKGYDGLDAALDEGGRQGLRAAVRDLRELLGITLSPDRAASLDAMDEAALGALREHLKRDRRWP
;
A
#
# COMPACT_ATOMS: atom_id res chain seq x y z
N MET A 1 41.29 29.41 9.40
CA MET A 1 40.00 29.40 10.11
C MET A 1 39.07 30.34 9.37
N LEU A 2 38.01 29.82 8.73
CA LEU A 2 36.93 30.63 8.18
C LEU A 2 35.65 30.17 8.89
N TRP A 3 35.23 30.95 9.89
CA TRP A 3 33.89 30.84 10.44
C TRP A 3 32.96 31.55 9.47
N ASN A 4 32.17 30.80 8.72
CA ASN A 4 30.94 31.32 8.15
C ASN A 4 29.80 30.62 8.88
N SER A 5 29.25 31.30 9.89
CA SER A 5 28.02 30.87 10.57
C SER A 5 26.89 30.95 9.56
N VAL A 6 26.57 29.82 8.93
CA VAL A 6 25.32 29.70 8.19
C VAL A 6 24.19 29.95 9.19
N PRO A 7 23.35 30.98 9.00
CA PRO A 7 22.25 31.25 9.91
C PRO A 7 21.33 30.03 9.97
N VAL A 8 21.08 29.54 11.18
CA VAL A 8 20.23 28.36 11.45
C VAL A 8 18.76 28.58 11.01
N GLU A 9 18.37 29.79 10.62
CA GLU A 9 17.06 30.07 10.03
C GLU A 9 16.90 29.59 8.58
N ALA A 10 17.97 29.18 7.88
CA ALA A 10 17.89 28.56 6.55
C ALA A 10 17.44 27.07 6.58
N LEU A 11 17.13 26.53 7.76
CA LEU A 11 16.70 25.13 7.96
C LEU A 11 15.19 24.97 8.16
N TYR A 12 14.42 26.07 8.09
CA TYR A 12 12.97 26.05 8.29
C TYR A 12 12.21 26.79 7.20
N ASP A 13 12.43 26.38 5.95
CA ASP A 13 11.31 26.32 5.00
C ASP A 13 11.21 24.88 4.52
N ARG A 14 10.52 24.06 5.32
CA ARG A 14 10.15 22.66 5.03
C ARG A 14 9.05 22.68 3.96
N SER A 15 9.42 23.25 2.81
CA SER A 15 8.61 24.07 1.93
C SER A 15 7.52 23.30 1.16
N PRO A 16 6.43 23.99 0.75
CA PRO A 16 5.56 23.59 -0.35
C PRO A 16 6.30 23.00 -1.58
N ALA A 17 7.56 23.38 -1.81
CA ALA A 17 8.40 22.82 -2.88
C ALA A 17 8.65 21.31 -2.73
N HIS A 18 8.83 20.79 -1.51
CA HIS A 18 9.02 19.35 -1.27
C HIS A 18 7.72 18.58 -1.49
N GLU A 19 6.59 19.12 -1.00
CA GLU A 19 5.28 18.52 -1.24
C GLU A 19 4.93 18.49 -2.73
N ALA A 20 5.17 19.60 -3.44
CA ALA A 20 4.98 19.67 -4.89
C ALA A 20 5.89 18.67 -5.63
N THR A 21 7.14 18.51 -5.20
CA THR A 21 8.06 17.53 -5.79
C THR A 21 7.54 16.10 -5.58
N LEU A 22 7.15 15.76 -4.35
CA LEU A 22 6.58 14.44 -4.04
C LEU A 22 5.32 14.15 -4.86
N ARG A 23 4.38 15.11 -4.91
CA ARG A 23 3.15 15.00 -5.71
C ARG A 23 3.45 14.77 -7.19
N ASN A 24 4.38 15.52 -7.76
CA ASN A 24 4.80 15.34 -9.16
C ASN A 24 5.40 13.94 -9.41
N LEU A 25 6.24 13.45 -8.49
CA LEU A 25 6.81 12.10 -8.61
C LEU A 25 5.75 11.01 -8.53
N LEU A 26 4.78 11.15 -7.63
CA LEU A 26 3.67 10.21 -7.47
C LEU A 26 2.76 10.20 -8.69
N GLN A 27 2.39 11.37 -9.21
CA GLN A 27 1.57 11.49 -10.43
C GLN A 27 2.26 10.85 -11.63
N ARG A 28 3.58 11.03 -11.79
CA ARG A 28 4.36 10.35 -12.83
C ARG A 28 4.40 8.83 -12.68
N LYS A 29 4.16 8.33 -11.47
CA LYS A 29 4.01 6.89 -11.16
C LYS A 29 2.56 6.41 -11.22
N GLY A 30 1.61 7.29 -11.57
CA GLY A 30 0.19 6.97 -11.69
C GLY A 30 -0.59 7.07 -10.38
N TYR A 31 -0.03 7.69 -9.34
CA TYR A 31 -0.70 7.90 -8.06
C TYR A 31 -1.16 9.35 -7.93
N ASP A 32 -2.41 9.55 -7.52
CA ASP A 32 -2.99 10.89 -7.30
C ASP A 32 -2.38 11.62 -6.08
N GLY A 33 -1.76 10.86 -5.18
CA GLY A 33 -1.14 11.37 -3.96
C GLY A 33 -0.53 10.25 -3.13
N LEU A 34 0.01 10.61 -1.97
CA LEU A 34 0.64 9.64 -1.07
C LEU A 34 -0.38 8.64 -0.53
N ASP A 35 -1.59 9.10 -0.19
CA ASP A 35 -2.66 8.24 0.31
C ASP A 35 -3.02 7.16 -0.71
N ALA A 36 -3.16 7.51 -2.00
CA ALA A 36 -3.41 6.53 -3.05
C ALA A 36 -2.30 5.45 -3.17
N ALA A 37 -1.05 5.84 -2.94
CA ALA A 37 0.07 4.90 -2.92
C ALA A 37 0.08 4.01 -1.67
N LEU A 38 -0.27 4.57 -0.50
CA LEU A 38 -0.38 3.82 0.75
C LEU A 38 -1.55 2.84 0.72
N ASP A 39 -2.71 3.27 0.23
CA ASP A 39 -3.91 2.43 0.07
C ASP A 39 -3.63 1.26 -0.87
N GLU A 40 -2.96 1.52 -2.00
CA GLU A 40 -2.56 0.45 -2.92
C GLU A 40 -1.55 -0.52 -2.26
N GLY A 41 -0.60 0.01 -1.49
CA GLY A 41 0.32 -0.80 -0.70
C GLY A 41 -0.41 -1.70 0.31
N GLY A 42 -1.41 -1.17 1.00
CA GLY A 42 -2.27 -1.91 1.94
C GLY A 42 -3.02 -3.04 1.25
N ARG A 43 -3.67 -2.75 0.11
CA ARG A 43 -4.36 -3.77 -0.71
C ARG A 43 -3.40 -4.86 -1.18
N GLN A 44 -2.22 -4.50 -1.69
CA GLN A 44 -1.22 -5.48 -2.13
C GLN A 44 -0.76 -6.38 -0.98
N GLY A 45 -0.48 -5.81 0.20
CA GLY A 45 -0.10 -6.57 1.39
C GLY A 45 -1.18 -7.57 1.83
N LEU A 46 -2.45 -7.15 1.84
CA LEU A 46 -3.56 -8.04 2.19
C LEU A 46 -3.79 -9.13 1.14
N ARG A 47 -3.70 -8.82 -0.16
CA ARG A 47 -3.77 -9.82 -1.23
C ARG A 47 -2.67 -10.86 -1.08
N ALA A 48 -1.43 -10.43 -0.80
CA ALA A 48 -0.33 -11.35 -0.55
C ALA A 48 -0.63 -12.26 0.64
N ALA A 49 -1.07 -11.69 1.78
CA ALA A 49 -1.42 -12.48 2.95
C ALA A 49 -2.55 -13.51 2.69
N VAL A 50 -3.57 -13.15 1.89
CA VAL A 50 -4.63 -14.09 1.50
C VAL A 50 -4.09 -15.20 0.60
N ARG A 51 -3.19 -14.88 -0.33
CA ARG A 51 -2.52 -15.87 -1.20
C ARG A 51 -1.65 -16.83 -0.39
N ASP A 52 -0.88 -16.33 0.57
CA ASP A 52 -0.05 -17.15 1.46
C ASP A 52 -0.92 -18.10 2.31
N LEU A 53 -2.02 -17.59 2.88
CA LEU A 53 -2.97 -18.42 3.63
C LEU A 53 -3.61 -19.49 2.75
N ARG A 54 -3.98 -19.14 1.51
CA ARG A 54 -4.54 -20.08 0.55
C ARG A 54 -3.55 -21.22 0.26
N GLU A 55 -2.28 -20.89 0.01
CA GLU A 55 -1.22 -21.86 -0.22
C GLU A 55 -1.01 -22.76 1.00
N LEU A 56 -0.89 -22.16 2.19
CA LEU A 56 -0.73 -22.89 3.45
C LEU A 56 -1.90 -23.83 3.76
N LEU A 57 -3.13 -23.44 3.39
CA LEU A 57 -4.34 -24.24 3.58
C LEU A 57 -4.59 -25.24 2.44
N GLY A 58 -3.79 -25.21 1.36
CA GLY A 58 -3.96 -26.09 0.20
C GLY A 58 -5.25 -25.82 -0.60
N ILE A 59 -5.75 -24.58 -0.60
CA ILE A 59 -7.01 -24.20 -1.26
C ILE A 59 -6.74 -23.86 -2.74
N THR A 60 -7.34 -24.59 -3.67
CA THR A 60 -7.28 -24.25 -5.10
C THR A 60 -8.44 -23.33 -5.48
N LEU A 61 -8.15 -22.23 -6.17
CA LEU A 61 -9.16 -21.30 -6.70
C LEU A 61 -9.35 -21.47 -8.19
N SER A 62 -10.59 -21.31 -8.65
CA SER A 62 -10.86 -21.09 -10.06
C SER A 62 -10.26 -19.75 -10.54
N PRO A 63 -9.99 -19.59 -11.85
CA PRO A 63 -9.53 -18.32 -12.42
C PRO A 63 -10.45 -17.14 -12.05
N ASP A 64 -11.77 -17.34 -12.05
CA ASP A 64 -12.74 -16.28 -11.72
C ASP A 64 -12.62 -15.82 -10.26
N ARG A 65 -12.38 -16.74 -9.33
CA ARG A 65 -12.17 -16.41 -7.92
C ARG A 65 -10.82 -15.72 -7.69
N ALA A 66 -9.79 -16.08 -8.45
CA ALA A 66 -8.51 -15.40 -8.42
C ALA A 66 -8.64 -13.96 -8.96
N ALA A 67 -9.36 -13.76 -10.07
CA ALA A 67 -9.65 -12.44 -10.60
C ALA A 67 -10.50 -11.59 -9.63
N SER A 68 -11.47 -12.22 -8.96
CA SER A 68 -12.27 -11.55 -7.93
C SER A 68 -11.40 -11.08 -6.76
N LEU A 69 -10.45 -11.90 -6.29
CA LEU A 69 -9.50 -11.51 -5.24
C LEU A 69 -8.66 -10.29 -5.64
N ASP A 70 -8.25 -10.21 -6.91
CA ASP A 70 -7.44 -9.09 -7.41
C ASP A 70 -8.25 -7.78 -7.47
N ALA A 71 -9.55 -7.87 -7.72
CA ALA A 71 -10.46 -6.73 -7.76
C ALA A 71 -10.99 -6.28 -6.38
N MET A 72 -10.78 -7.05 -5.31
CA MET A 72 -11.25 -6.71 -3.96
C MET A 72 -10.56 -5.47 -3.41
N ASP A 73 -11.33 -4.68 -2.65
CA ASP A 73 -10.81 -3.58 -1.84
C ASP A 73 -10.21 -4.07 -0.51
N GLU A 74 -9.63 -3.13 0.24
CA GLU A 74 -8.93 -3.44 1.50
C GLU A 74 -9.87 -4.09 2.54
N ALA A 75 -11.10 -3.59 2.65
CA ALA A 75 -12.07 -4.08 3.63
C ALA A 75 -12.49 -5.53 3.31
N ALA A 76 -12.78 -5.83 2.03
CA ALA A 76 -13.12 -7.16 1.57
C ALA A 76 -11.96 -8.14 1.76
N LEU A 77 -10.73 -7.73 1.43
CA LEU A 77 -9.54 -8.55 1.65
C LEU A 77 -9.29 -8.82 3.14
N GLY A 78 -9.50 -7.81 3.99
CA GLY A 78 -9.42 -7.93 5.45
C GLY A 78 -10.42 -8.94 6.00
N ALA A 79 -11.68 -8.85 5.57
CA ALA A 79 -12.73 -9.79 5.97
C ALA A 79 -12.44 -11.22 5.50
N LEU A 80 -12.01 -11.39 4.25
CA LEU A 80 -11.64 -12.68 3.69
C LEU A 80 -10.48 -13.32 4.45
N ARG A 81 -9.44 -12.54 4.78
CA ARG A 81 -8.31 -13.01 5.59
C ARG A 81 -8.76 -13.51 6.96
N GLU A 82 -9.65 -12.80 7.64
CA GLU A 82 -10.17 -13.22 8.95
C GLU A 82 -11.07 -14.46 8.85
N HIS A 83 -11.88 -14.58 7.80
CA HIS A 83 -12.64 -15.80 7.53
C HIS A 83 -11.71 -17.01 7.30
N LEU A 84 -10.68 -16.87 6.47
CA LEU A 84 -9.70 -17.94 6.21
C LEU A 84 -8.98 -18.38 7.49
N LYS A 85 -8.65 -17.45 8.39
CA LYS A 85 -8.05 -17.80 9.69
C LYS A 85 -9.00 -18.59 10.58
N ARG A 86 -10.28 -18.20 10.64
CA ARG A 86 -11.29 -18.81 11.51
C ARG A 86 -11.76 -20.16 10.98
N ASP A 87 -12.19 -20.19 9.74
CA ASP A 87 -12.93 -21.31 9.15
C ASP A 87 -12.03 -22.23 8.32
N ARG A 88 -10.79 -21.80 8.03
CA ARG A 88 -9.77 -22.54 7.26
C ARG A 88 -10.29 -23.05 5.91
N ARG A 89 -11.28 -22.37 5.36
CA ARG A 89 -11.98 -22.69 4.11
C ARG A 89 -12.28 -21.41 3.35
N TRP A 90 -12.36 -21.53 2.03
CA TRP A 90 -12.79 -20.42 1.18
C TRP A 90 -14.31 -20.22 1.30
N PRO A 91 -14.81 -18.98 1.40
CA PRO A 91 -16.24 -18.69 1.51
C PRO A 91 -17.01 -18.96 0.21
#